data_AF-A0AAU9R912-F1
#
_entry.id   AF-A0AAU9R912-F1
#
_cell.length_a   1.000
_cell.length_b   1.000
_cell.length_c   1.000
_cell.angle_alpha   90.00
_cell.angle_beta   90.00
_cell.angle_gamma   90.00
#
_symmetry.space_group_name_H-M   'P 1'
#
loop_
_entity.id
_entity.type
_entity.pdbx_description
1 polymer ?
#
loop_
_entity_poly.entity_id
_entity_poly.type
_entity_poly.pdbx_seq_one_letter_code
_entity_poly.pdbx_strand_id
1 'polypeptide(L)'
;MGDIRDVGLASLVVAGFLAKVFHYGSISLIVEPCRSAHMKAMEVAKEAGALLSYDPNLRLPLWPSKDKAEVIKVDDETALSLWHSNLKLLLVTLGYYTKNTRGSVDPFHVNTVDTTGAGDSYVGALLAISLMTEP
;
A
#
# COMPACT_ATOMS: atom_id res chain seq x y z
N MET A 1 -20.18 18.40 -15.35
CA MET A 1 -18.87 17.94 -14.86
C MET A 1 -18.94 18.07 -13.34
N GLY A 2 -19.29 16.98 -12.66
CA GLY A 2 -19.67 17.01 -11.23
C GLY A 2 -18.46 17.24 -10.34
N ASP A 3 -18.63 18.07 -9.31
CA ASP A 3 -17.62 18.34 -8.30
C ASP A 3 -17.36 17.05 -7.49
N ILE A 4 -16.10 16.62 -7.38
CA ILE A 4 -15.71 15.46 -6.57
C ILE A 4 -15.93 15.70 -5.06
N ARG A 5 -16.26 16.93 -4.66
CA ARG A 5 -16.70 17.27 -3.30
C ARG A 5 -18.15 16.86 -3.00
N ASP A 6 -18.96 16.58 -4.03
CA ASP A 6 -20.38 16.21 -3.90
C ASP A 6 -20.65 14.69 -3.95
N VAL A 7 -19.62 13.84 -4.11
CA VAL A 7 -19.75 12.43 -3.74
C VAL A 7 -19.73 12.36 -2.22
N GLY A 8 -20.88 12.66 -1.63
CA GLY A 8 -21.09 12.69 -0.20
C GLY A 8 -20.50 11.45 0.45
N LEU A 9 -19.80 11.66 1.57
CA LEU A 9 -19.32 10.65 2.51
C LEU A 9 -20.35 9.52 2.77
N ALA A 10 -21.65 9.81 2.61
CA ALA A 10 -22.75 8.88 2.73
C ALA A 10 -22.80 7.78 1.65
N SER A 11 -22.42 8.04 0.39
CA SER A 11 -22.61 7.06 -0.70
C SER A 11 -21.63 5.89 -0.66
N LEU A 12 -20.46 6.06 -0.02
CA LEU A 12 -19.54 4.94 0.23
C LEU A 12 -19.99 4.08 1.42
N VAL A 13 -20.72 4.67 2.37
CA VAL A 13 -21.27 4.00 3.57
C VAL A 13 -22.54 3.21 3.24
N VAL A 14 -23.28 3.56 2.19
CA VAL A 14 -24.58 2.96 1.84
C VAL A 14 -24.49 1.57 1.19
N ALA A 15 -23.30 1.05 0.89
CA ALA A 15 -23.14 -0.28 0.29
C ALA A 15 -22.67 -1.36 1.29
N GLY A 16 -22.99 -1.29 2.58
CA GLY A 16 -22.98 -2.45 3.51
C GLY A 16 -21.67 -3.21 3.74
N PHE A 17 -20.57 -2.85 3.07
CA PHE A 17 -19.25 -3.44 3.21
C PHE A 17 -18.33 -2.38 3.80
N LEU A 18 -18.13 -2.45 5.12
CA LEU A 18 -16.99 -1.78 5.75
C LEU A 18 -15.71 -2.43 5.21
N ALA A 19 -14.90 -1.68 4.46
CA ALA A 19 -13.64 -2.17 3.96
C ALA A 19 -12.70 -2.50 5.13
N LYS A 20 -12.21 -3.75 5.22
CA LYS A 20 -11.27 -4.18 6.27
C LYS A 20 -9.85 -3.63 6.06
N VAL A 21 -9.47 -3.37 4.81
CA VAL A 21 -8.15 -2.87 4.42
C VAL A 21 -8.32 -1.77 3.38
N PHE A 22 -7.52 -0.71 3.49
CA PHE A 22 -7.31 0.31 2.45
C PHE A 22 -5.87 0.21 1.97
N HIS A 23 -5.68 -0.28 0.74
CA HIS A 23 -4.37 -0.44 0.12
C HIS A 23 -4.06 0.72 -0.83
N TYR A 24 -2.82 1.19 -0.82
CA TYR A 24 -2.39 2.28 -1.68
C TYR A 24 -0.91 2.24 -2.06
N GLY A 25 -0.62 2.84 -3.22
CA GLY A 25 0.73 3.03 -3.73
C GLY A 25 1.18 4.48 -3.70
N SER A 26 2.48 4.74 -3.91
CA SER A 26 3.01 6.11 -3.95
C SER A 26 2.54 6.95 -5.15
N ILE A 27 2.12 6.30 -6.24
CA ILE A 27 1.75 6.97 -7.50
C ILE A 27 0.56 7.93 -7.33
N SER A 28 -0.44 7.55 -6.54
CA SER A 28 -1.62 8.40 -6.27
C SER A 28 -1.27 9.67 -5.48
N LEU A 29 -0.08 9.76 -4.90
CA LEU A 29 0.39 10.90 -4.11
C LEU A 29 1.15 11.94 -4.94
N ILE A 30 1.44 11.67 -6.22
CA ILE A 30 2.36 12.48 -7.02
C ILE A 30 1.71 13.79 -7.50
N VAL A 31 0.50 13.72 -8.05
CA VAL A 31 -0.14 14.86 -8.73
C VAL A 31 -1.55 15.13 -8.21
N GLU A 32 -1.95 16.39 -8.23
CA GLU A 32 -3.37 16.77 -8.07
C GLU A 32 -4.17 16.45 -9.34
N PRO A 33 -5.48 16.14 -9.23
CA PRO A 33 -6.29 16.07 -8.02
C PRO A 33 -6.23 14.71 -7.29
N CYS A 34 -5.45 13.76 -7.81
CA CYS A 34 -5.36 12.41 -7.27
C CYS A 34 -4.85 12.42 -5.82
N ARG A 35 -3.85 13.25 -5.51
CA ARG A 35 -3.26 13.35 -4.18
C ARG A 35 -4.28 13.77 -3.12
N SER A 36 -5.02 14.86 -3.33
CA SER A 36 -6.02 15.31 -2.36
C SER A 36 -7.16 14.30 -2.16
N ALA A 37 -7.66 13.71 -3.24
CA ALA A 37 -8.66 12.63 -3.16
C ALA A 37 -8.12 11.41 -2.37
N HIS A 38 -6.86 11.06 -2.59
CA HIS A 38 -6.19 9.96 -1.92
C HIS A 38 -6.07 10.20 -0.41
N MET A 39 -5.60 11.39 -0.01
CA MET A 39 -5.49 11.76 1.40
C MET A 39 -6.86 11.70 2.09
N LYS A 40 -7.93 12.15 1.41
CA LYS A 40 -9.27 12.09 1.99
C LYS A 40 -9.78 10.66 2.16
N ALA A 41 -9.54 9.79 1.19
CA ALA A 41 -9.91 8.38 1.29
C ALA A 41 -9.16 7.67 2.44
N MET A 42 -7.88 8.00 2.64
CA MET A 42 -7.07 7.47 3.73
C MET A 42 -7.59 7.91 5.11
N GLU A 43 -7.98 9.19 5.26
CA GLU A 43 -8.61 9.68 6.50
C GLU A 43 -9.88 8.89 6.82
N VAL A 44 -10.79 8.76 5.85
CA VAL A 44 -12.06 8.03 6.03
C VAL A 44 -11.82 6.56 6.37
N ALA A 45 -10.87 5.90 5.69
CA ALA A 45 -10.52 4.52 5.97
C ALA A 45 -9.98 4.34 7.39
N LYS A 46 -9.12 5.26 7.84
CA LYS A 46 -8.55 5.27 9.19
C LYS A 46 -9.62 5.48 10.25
N GLU A 47 -10.53 6.43 10.04
CA GLU A 47 -11.67 6.71 10.94
C GLU A 47 -12.63 5.52 11.01
N ALA A 48 -12.81 4.78 9.92
CA ALA A 48 -13.61 3.55 9.86
C ALA A 48 -12.90 2.32 10.48
N GLY A 49 -11.65 2.46 10.96
CA GLY A 49 -10.89 1.37 11.56
C GLY A 49 -10.27 0.38 10.57
N ALA A 50 -10.22 0.73 9.28
CA ALA A 50 -9.57 -0.10 8.28
C ALA A 50 -8.05 -0.17 8.50
N LEU A 51 -7.46 -1.32 8.20
CA LEU A 51 -6.00 -1.43 8.14
C LEU A 51 -5.47 -0.66 6.93
N LEU A 52 -4.51 0.23 7.14
CA LEU A 52 -3.82 0.92 6.05
C LEU A 52 -2.65 0.04 5.56
N SER A 53 -2.63 -0.26 4.26
CA SER A 53 -1.56 -1.00 3.60
C SER A 53 -0.89 -0.11 2.56
N TYR A 54 0.42 0.10 2.65
CA TYR A 54 1.17 0.97 1.76
C TYR A 54 2.22 0.18 0.99
N ASP A 55 2.20 0.29 -0.33
CA ASP A 55 3.29 -0.14 -1.21
C ASP A 55 4.01 1.10 -1.76
N PRO A 56 5.25 1.39 -1.34
CA PRO A 56 5.94 2.57 -1.82
C PRO A 56 6.19 2.58 -3.34
N ASN A 57 6.14 1.42 -4.04
CA ASN A 57 6.22 1.23 -5.50
C ASN A 57 6.80 2.42 -6.29
N LEU A 58 8.06 2.76 -5.98
CA LEU A 58 8.63 4.02 -6.44
C LEU A 58 8.94 3.96 -7.93
N ARG A 59 8.34 4.86 -8.70
CA ARG A 59 8.66 5.08 -10.11
C ARG A 59 9.28 6.46 -10.29
N LEU A 60 10.59 6.57 -10.06
CA LEU A 60 11.35 7.82 -10.14
C LEU A 60 11.02 8.70 -11.38
N PRO A 61 10.81 8.15 -12.60
CA PRO A 61 10.47 8.96 -13.76
C PRO A 61 9.13 9.70 -13.67
N LEU A 62 8.24 9.29 -12.78
CA LEU A 62 6.93 9.93 -12.57
C LEU A 62 7.00 11.09 -11.57
N TRP A 63 8.10 11.22 -10.83
CA TRP A 63 8.25 12.26 -9.82
C TRP A 63 8.87 13.54 -10.39
N PRO A 64 8.37 14.74 -10.01
CA PRO A 64 8.92 16.01 -10.52
C PRO A 64 10.39 16.26 -10.18
N SER A 65 10.89 15.65 -9.10
CA SER A 65 12.31 15.65 -8.72
C SER A 65 12.60 14.49 -7.77
N LYS A 66 13.86 14.06 -7.68
CA LYS A 66 14.31 12.99 -6.78
C LYS A 66 14.06 13.34 -5.31
N ASP A 67 14.21 14.60 -4.93
CA ASP A 67 14.00 15.07 -3.55
C ASP A 67 12.54 14.99 -3.10
N LYS A 68 11.60 14.90 -4.05
CA LYS A 68 10.17 14.72 -3.77
C LYS A 68 9.76 13.25 -3.71
N ALA A 69 10.57 12.35 -4.28
CA ALA A 69 10.41 10.93 -4.11
C ALA A 69 10.98 10.54 -2.73
N GLU A 70 10.17 10.60 -1.68
CA GLU A 70 10.57 10.23 -0.30
C GLU A 70 10.85 8.72 -0.10
N VAL A 71 11.17 7.99 -1.16
CA VAL A 71 11.50 6.56 -1.06
C VAL A 71 12.78 6.33 -1.86
N ILE A 72 13.82 5.83 -1.19
CA ILE A 72 15.05 5.35 -1.80
C ILE A 72 14.93 3.83 -1.91
N LYS A 73 15.64 3.20 -2.85
CA LYS A 73 15.75 1.74 -2.93
C LYS A 73 16.00 1.17 -1.52
N VAL A 74 15.03 0.43 -1.01
CA VAL A 74 14.99 0.03 0.39
C VAL A 74 15.76 -1.28 0.52
N ASP A 75 16.95 -1.25 1.12
CA ASP A 75 17.61 -2.44 1.65
C ASP A 75 17.05 -2.80 3.03
N ASP A 76 17.46 -3.93 3.62
CA ASP A 76 16.93 -4.39 4.90
C ASP A 76 17.10 -3.36 6.02
N GLU A 77 18.22 -2.63 6.06
CA GLU A 77 18.47 -1.58 7.06
C GLU A 77 17.54 -0.38 6.87
N THR A 78 17.40 0.09 5.62
CA THR A 78 16.48 1.17 5.26
C THR A 78 15.04 0.76 5.54
N ALA A 79 14.67 -0.49 5.26
CA ALA A 79 13.33 -1.01 5.52
C ALA A 79 13.04 -0.97 7.02
N LEU A 80 13.96 -1.46 7.84
CA LEU A 80 13.83 -1.47 9.29
C LEU A 80 13.73 -0.07 9.88
N SER A 81 14.34 0.95 9.27
CA SER A 81 14.18 2.35 9.69
C SER A 81 12.74 2.87 9.52
N LEU A 82 11.94 2.26 8.64
CA LEU A 82 10.51 2.58 8.46
C LEU A 82 9.64 1.94 9.54
N TRP A 83 10.19 1.06 10.39
CA TRP A 83 9.43 0.43 11.47
C TRP A 83 9.05 1.45 12.55
N HIS A 84 7.78 1.42 12.96
CA HIS A 84 7.28 2.19 14.09
C HIS A 84 6.21 1.40 14.83
N SER A 85 5.87 1.80 16.06
CA SER A 85 4.97 1.04 16.96
C SER A 85 3.58 0.74 16.40
N ASN A 86 3.10 1.58 15.47
CA ASN A 86 1.82 1.40 14.79
C ASN A 86 1.89 0.50 13.55
N LEU A 87 3.09 0.11 13.10
CA LEU A 87 3.28 -0.80 11.97
C LEU A 87 3.14 -2.25 12.45
N LYS A 88 2.26 -3.01 11.80
CA LYS A 88 1.98 -4.41 12.16
C LYS A 88 2.86 -5.41 11.40
N LEU A 89 3.12 -5.11 10.14
CA LEU A 89 3.85 -5.95 9.20
C LEU A 89 4.59 -5.04 8.23
N LEU A 90 5.87 -5.34 8.02
CA LEU A 90 6.71 -4.75 7.00
C LEU A 90 7.18 -5.86 6.07
N LEU A 91 6.94 -5.70 4.78
CA LEU A 91 7.37 -6.63 3.75
C LEU A 91 8.53 -6.01 3.00
N VAL A 92 9.61 -6.76 2.86
CA VAL A 92 10.78 -6.41 2.05
C VAL A 92 10.90 -7.49 1.00
N THR A 93 11.32 -7.19 -0.22
CA THR A 93 11.36 -8.19 -1.29
C THR A 93 12.11 -9.45 -0.83
N LEU A 94 11.41 -10.61 -0.79
CA LEU A 94 11.87 -11.93 -0.28
C LEU A 94 11.97 -12.08 1.26
N GLY A 95 11.49 -11.11 2.04
CA GLY A 95 11.51 -11.11 3.50
C GLY A 95 10.30 -10.45 4.16
N TYR A 96 10.11 -10.70 5.44
CA TYR A 96 9.08 -10.02 6.24
C TYR A 96 9.56 -9.76 7.67
N TYR A 97 9.02 -8.70 8.26
CA TYR A 97 9.26 -8.29 9.64
C TYR A 97 7.93 -8.01 10.33
N THR A 98 7.77 -8.56 11.53
CA THR A 98 6.68 -8.26 12.47
C THR A 98 7.29 -7.77 13.78
N LYS A 99 6.43 -7.39 14.73
CA LYS A 99 6.86 -6.98 16.08
C LYS A 99 7.73 -8.04 16.78
N ASN A 100 7.46 -9.32 16.53
CA ASN A 100 8.05 -10.43 17.28
C ASN A 100 8.90 -11.37 16.44
N THR A 101 8.76 -11.34 15.12
CA THR A 101 9.35 -12.32 14.22
C THR A 101 9.81 -11.67 12.92
N ARG A 102 10.80 -12.29 12.28
CA ARG A 102 11.19 -12.00 10.90
C ARG A 102 11.44 -13.31 10.18
N GLY A 103 11.34 -13.31 8.87
CA GLY A 103 11.62 -14.48 8.05
C GLY A 103 11.85 -14.12 6.60
N SER A 104 12.23 -15.12 5.81
CA SER A 104 12.42 -15.03 4.36
C SER A 104 11.74 -16.22 3.70
N VAL A 105 11.37 -16.05 2.44
CA VAL A 105 10.80 -17.12 1.61
C VAL A 105 11.62 -17.20 0.34
N ASP A 106 12.11 -18.41 0.03
CA ASP A 106 12.87 -18.64 -1.18
C ASP A 106 12.01 -18.37 -2.42
N PRO A 107 12.55 -17.67 -3.44
CA PRO A 107 11.82 -17.40 -4.65
C PRO A 107 11.61 -18.68 -5.47
N PHE A 108 10.50 -18.75 -6.19
CA PHE A 108 10.31 -19.76 -7.21
C PHE A 108 11.16 -19.44 -8.44
N HIS A 109 11.89 -20.44 -8.95
CA HIS A 109 12.55 -20.33 -10.24
C HIS A 109 11.52 -20.49 -11.36
N VAL A 110 11.38 -19.45 -12.18
CA VAL A 110 10.47 -19.41 -13.31
C VAL A 110 11.20 -18.90 -14.56
N ASN A 111 10.71 -19.27 -15.74
CA ASN A 111 11.17 -18.66 -16.99
C ASN A 111 10.54 -17.28 -17.12
N THR A 112 11.27 -16.23 -16.72
CA THR A 112 10.79 -14.85 -16.75
C THR A 112 10.52 -14.39 -18.18
N VAL A 113 9.28 -13.95 -18.44
CA VAL A 113 8.87 -13.36 -19.73
C VAL A 113 8.59 -11.86 -19.56
N ASP A 114 7.78 -11.49 -18.57
CA ASP A 114 7.43 -10.12 -18.21
C ASP A 114 7.26 -10.03 -16.68
N THR A 115 7.83 -8.99 -16.08
CA THR A 115 7.74 -8.72 -14.63
C THR A 115 6.70 -7.66 -14.30
N THR A 116 6.05 -7.06 -15.30
CA THR A 116 5.03 -6.04 -15.13
C THR A 116 3.88 -6.61 -14.30
N GLY A 117 3.53 -5.92 -13.21
CA GLY A 117 2.45 -6.34 -12.32
C GLY A 117 2.80 -7.50 -11.37
N ALA A 118 4.03 -8.02 -11.37
CA ALA A 118 4.42 -9.08 -10.44
C ALA A 118 4.31 -8.61 -8.97
N GLY A 119 4.74 -7.39 -8.68
CA GLY A 119 4.59 -6.76 -7.35
C GLY A 119 3.13 -6.54 -6.97
N ASP A 120 2.34 -5.95 -7.87
CA ASP A 120 0.91 -5.70 -7.63
C ASP A 120 0.13 -7.01 -7.39
N SER A 121 0.47 -8.07 -8.14
CA SER A 121 -0.12 -9.41 -7.98
C SER A 121 0.27 -10.03 -6.64
N TYR A 122 1.54 -9.90 -6.23
CA TYR A 122 2.03 -10.38 -4.94
C TYR A 122 1.29 -9.71 -3.78
N VAL A 123 1.20 -8.37 -3.80
CA VAL A 123 0.49 -7.61 -2.76
C VAL A 123 -1.00 -7.95 -2.74
N GLY A 124 -1.64 -8.02 -3.91
CA GLY A 124 -3.05 -8.39 -4.03
C GLY A 124 -3.34 -9.78 -3.45
N ALA A 125 -2.52 -10.78 -3.78
CA ALA A 125 -2.65 -12.13 -3.25
C ALA A 125 -2.44 -12.17 -1.72
N LEU A 126 -1.43 -11.48 -1.21
CA LEU A 126 -1.14 -11.43 0.21
C LEU A 126 -2.28 -10.80 1.01
N LEU A 127 -2.84 -9.69 0.54
CA LEU A 127 -3.99 -9.04 1.17
C LEU A 127 -5.22 -9.93 1.12
N ALA A 128 -5.49 -10.59 -0.01
CA ALA A 128 -6.61 -11.51 -0.14
C ALA A 128 -6.51 -12.66 0.88
N ILE A 129 -5.33 -13.30 0.99
CA ILE A 129 -5.09 -14.37 1.96
C ILE A 129 -5.28 -13.85 3.38
N SER A 130 -4.70 -12.69 3.71
CA SER A 130 -4.80 -12.09 5.06
C SER A 130 -6.24 -11.76 5.47
N LEU A 131 -7.12 -11.50 4.50
CA LEU A 131 -8.54 -11.24 4.73
C LEU A 131 -9.39 -12.51 4.82
N MET A 132 -8.94 -13.61 4.22
CA MET A 132 -9.60 -14.92 4.25
C MET A 132 -9.28 -15.72 5.52
N THR A 133 -8.12 -15.47 6.11
CA THR A 133 -7.75 -16.04 7.41
C THR A 133 -8.40 -15.23 8.52
N GLU A 134 -9.51 -15.72 9.09
CA GLU A 134 -9.93 -15.26 10.41
C GLU A 134 -8.92 -15.76 11.47
N PRO A 135 -8.69 -15.00 12.56
CA PRO A 135 -7.88 -15.48 13.68
C PRO A 135 -8.47 -16.74 14.34
#